data_AF-R6DXZ9-F1
#
_entry.id   AF-R6DXZ9-F1
#
_cell.length_a   1.000
_cell.length_b   1.000
_cell.length_c   1.000
_cell.angle_alpha   90.00
_cell.angle_beta   90.00
_cell.angle_gamma   90.00
#
_symmetry.space_group_name_H-M   'P 1'
#
loop_
_entity.id
_entity.type
_entity.pdbx_description
1 polymer ?
#
loop_
_entity_poly.entity_id
_entity_poly.type
_entity_poly.pdbx_seq_one_letter_code
_entity_poly.pdbx_strand_id
1 'polypeptide(L)'
;MKQENTKQKILDKALELFSAQGYDSVGVGEIAKAVGIKAPSLYNHFPSKQAIFDAIVESTAAQYEADTDQFSIHVQNVGKDIPSFAGITEETLFEKVRQIFEYSLHNDSISRFRRMMTIEQFRSPELADLYSRRYVERVLDYHAGIFQALIAAGEIAEADPETLAMMYVAPVVTLIGICDRQPGRESECLEKLQNHVRLFFRMLHRCGSQGGEYHA
;
A
#
# COMPACT_ATOMS: atom_id res chain seq x y z
N MET A 1 -22.68 -17.31 -15.94
CA MET A 1 -21.24 -17.59 -16.10
C MET A 1 -20.51 -16.80 -17.21
N LYS A 2 -21.14 -16.27 -18.28
CA LYS A 2 -20.43 -15.51 -19.34
C LYS A 2 -20.20 -14.01 -19.06
N GLN A 3 -21.13 -13.29 -18.40
CA GLN A 3 -21.06 -11.83 -18.23
C GLN A 3 -20.11 -11.35 -17.13
N GLU A 4 -20.06 -12.01 -15.96
CA GLU A 4 -19.14 -11.67 -14.88
C GLU A 4 -17.68 -11.80 -15.31
N ASN A 5 -17.36 -12.85 -16.09
CA ASN A 5 -16.03 -13.04 -16.65
C ASN A 5 -15.63 -11.90 -17.61
N THR A 6 -16.59 -11.35 -18.38
CA THR A 6 -16.32 -10.21 -19.27
C THR A 6 -16.12 -8.90 -18.51
N LYS A 7 -16.89 -8.65 -17.44
CA LYS A 7 -16.68 -7.47 -16.58
C LYS A 7 -15.28 -7.47 -15.97
N GLN A 8 -14.85 -8.59 -15.41
CA GLN A 8 -13.50 -8.69 -14.85
C GLN A 8 -12.42 -8.45 -15.91
N LYS A 9 -12.55 -9.07 -17.09
CA LYS A 9 -11.61 -8.83 -18.20
C LYS A 9 -11.54 -7.36 -18.64
N ILE A 10 -12.68 -6.65 -18.62
CA ILE A 10 -12.70 -5.21 -18.91
C ILE A 10 -11.91 -4.45 -17.85
N LEU A 11 -12.11 -4.74 -16.55
CA LEU A 11 -11.36 -4.10 -15.47
C LEU A 11 -9.86 -4.39 -15.59
N ASP A 12 -9.47 -5.65 -15.78
CA ASP A 12 -8.06 -6.06 -15.87
C ASP A 12 -7.34 -5.36 -17.03
N LYS A 13 -7.97 -5.33 -18.22
CA LYS A 13 -7.39 -4.70 -19.41
C LYS A 13 -7.42 -3.19 -19.37
N ALA A 14 -8.46 -2.59 -18.78
CA ALA A 14 -8.50 -1.16 -18.57
C ALA A 14 -7.42 -0.73 -17.57
N LEU A 15 -7.24 -1.46 -16.47
CA LEU A 15 -6.20 -1.20 -15.48
C LEU A 15 -4.79 -1.32 -16.09
N GLU A 16 -4.54 -2.36 -16.88
CA GLU A 16 -3.29 -2.52 -17.63
C GLU A 16 -2.99 -1.28 -18.50
N LEU A 17 -3.96 -0.86 -19.32
CA LEU A 17 -3.81 0.29 -20.21
C LEU A 17 -3.67 1.62 -19.45
N PHE A 18 -4.51 1.89 -18.44
CA PHE A 18 -4.45 3.11 -17.64
C PHE A 18 -3.14 3.22 -16.86
N SER A 19 -2.62 2.11 -16.32
CA SER A 19 -1.34 2.10 -15.58
C SER A 19 -0.11 2.34 -16.46
N ALA A 20 -0.25 2.17 -17.78
CA ALA A 20 0.82 2.37 -18.74
C ALA A 20 0.75 3.73 -19.44
N GLN A 21 -0.46 4.23 -19.73
CA GLN A 21 -0.66 5.38 -20.62
C GLN A 21 -1.38 6.57 -19.95
N GLY A 22 -1.92 6.37 -18.74
CA GLY A 22 -2.85 7.31 -18.11
C GLY A 22 -4.28 7.14 -18.63
N TYR A 23 -5.25 7.61 -17.85
CA TYR A 23 -6.68 7.47 -18.11
C TYR A 23 -7.11 8.19 -19.38
N ASP A 24 -6.65 9.42 -19.61
CA ASP A 24 -7.11 10.26 -20.72
C ASP A 24 -6.60 9.77 -22.08
N SER A 25 -5.40 9.19 -22.12
CA SER A 25 -4.79 8.63 -23.33
C SER A 25 -5.51 7.38 -23.86
N VAL A 26 -6.24 6.67 -22.99
CA VAL A 26 -6.87 5.39 -23.32
C VAL A 26 -8.32 5.57 -23.74
N GLY A 27 -8.64 5.07 -24.94
CA GLY A 27 -9.99 5.08 -25.50
C GLY A 27 -10.80 3.82 -25.18
N VAL A 28 -12.14 3.95 -25.09
CA VAL A 28 -13.04 2.81 -24.88
C VAL A 28 -12.91 1.73 -25.98
N GLY A 29 -12.63 2.14 -27.22
CA GLY A 29 -12.39 1.21 -28.33
C GLY A 29 -11.10 0.39 -28.16
N GLU A 30 -10.07 0.96 -27.56
CA GLU A 30 -8.81 0.27 -27.25
C GLU A 30 -9.02 -0.80 -26.18
N ILE A 31 -9.74 -0.45 -25.10
CA ILE A 31 -10.14 -1.38 -24.04
C ILE A 31 -10.96 -2.53 -24.65
N ALA A 32 -11.98 -2.22 -25.46
CA ALA A 32 -12.81 -3.24 -26.11
C ALA A 32 -11.99 -4.19 -27.00
N LYS A 33 -11.03 -3.64 -27.77
CA LYS A 33 -10.10 -4.43 -28.59
C LYS A 33 -9.22 -5.34 -27.73
N ALA A 34 -8.68 -4.83 -26.62
CA ALA A 34 -7.85 -5.62 -25.70
C ALA A 34 -8.62 -6.76 -25.02
N VAL A 35 -9.92 -6.57 -24.78
CA VAL A 35 -10.82 -7.60 -24.22
C VAL A 35 -11.28 -8.60 -25.29
N GLY A 36 -11.23 -8.24 -26.58
CA GLY A 36 -11.71 -9.07 -27.69
C GLY A 36 -13.22 -8.93 -27.95
N ILE A 37 -13.81 -7.78 -27.62
CA ILE A 37 -15.23 -7.48 -27.85
C ILE A 37 -15.41 -6.26 -28.76
N LYS A 38 -16.62 -6.07 -29.30
CA LYS A 38 -16.95 -4.84 -30.05
C LYS A 38 -17.12 -3.67 -29.08
N ALA A 39 -16.68 -2.47 -29.47
CA ALA A 39 -16.79 -1.28 -28.62
C ALA A 39 -18.22 -0.99 -28.10
N PRO A 40 -19.30 -1.14 -28.89
CA PRO A 40 -20.66 -1.00 -28.36
C PRO A 40 -21.01 -2.03 -27.27
N SER A 41 -20.44 -3.23 -27.32
CA SER A 41 -20.70 -4.28 -26.33
C SER A 41 -20.12 -3.94 -24.96
N LEU A 42 -19.07 -3.11 -24.89
CA LEU A 42 -18.49 -2.66 -23.62
C LEU A 42 -19.51 -1.83 -22.82
N TYR A 43 -20.33 -1.02 -23.50
CA TYR A 43 -21.39 -0.22 -22.86
C TYR A 43 -22.51 -1.06 -22.24
N ASN A 44 -22.67 -2.32 -22.62
CA ASN A 44 -23.57 -3.25 -21.94
C ASN A 44 -23.06 -3.67 -20.55
N HIS A 45 -21.77 -3.47 -20.28
CA HIS A 45 -21.12 -3.85 -19.02
C HIS A 45 -20.86 -2.64 -18.13
N PHE A 46 -20.41 -1.53 -18.72
CA PHE A 46 -20.12 -0.29 -18.03
C PHE A 46 -20.67 0.90 -18.82
N PRO A 47 -21.45 1.80 -18.20
CA PRO A 47 -22.10 2.90 -18.91
C PRO A 47 -21.11 3.95 -19.43
N SER A 48 -19.89 4.00 -18.89
CA SER A 48 -18.87 4.98 -19.28
C SER A 48 -17.45 4.48 -18.95
N LYS A 49 -16.43 5.16 -19.51
CA LYS A 49 -15.02 4.95 -19.12
C LYS A 49 -14.79 5.29 -17.64
N GLN A 50 -15.49 6.29 -17.13
CA GLN A 50 -15.42 6.68 -15.72
C GLN A 50 -15.96 5.56 -14.82
N ALA A 51 -17.07 4.91 -15.18
CA ALA A 51 -17.60 3.79 -14.43
C ALA A 51 -16.65 2.58 -14.37
N ILE A 52 -15.79 2.40 -15.38
CA ILE A 52 -14.71 1.39 -15.35
C ILE A 52 -13.64 1.81 -14.35
N PHE A 53 -13.21 3.08 -14.37
CA PHE A 53 -12.22 3.61 -13.43
C PHE A 53 -12.71 3.48 -11.99
N ASP A 54 -13.95 3.89 -11.70
CA ASP A 54 -14.53 3.82 -10.35
C ASP A 54 -14.60 2.37 -9.86
N ALA A 55 -15.00 1.43 -10.73
CA ALA A 55 -15.03 0.01 -10.41
C ALA A 55 -13.63 -0.60 -10.18
N ILE A 56 -12.60 -0.11 -10.88
CA ILE A 56 -11.21 -0.48 -10.60
C ILE A 56 -10.81 0.01 -9.20
N VAL A 57 -11.13 1.25 -8.84
CA VAL A 57 -10.83 1.81 -7.50
C VAL A 57 -11.49 0.99 -6.40
N GLU A 58 -12.78 0.69 -6.54
CA GLU A 58 -13.55 -0.09 -5.57
C GLU A 58 -13.02 -1.53 -5.43
N SER A 59 -12.87 -2.23 -6.55
CA SER A 59 -12.39 -3.62 -6.54
C SER A 59 -10.97 -3.76 -5.99
N THR A 60 -10.07 -2.80 -6.30
CA THR A 60 -8.70 -2.83 -5.77
C THR A 60 -8.64 -2.48 -4.29
N ALA A 61 -9.57 -1.67 -3.78
CA ALA A 61 -9.69 -1.43 -2.35
C ALA A 61 -10.11 -2.70 -1.61
N ALA A 62 -11.16 -3.37 -2.10
CA ALA A 62 -11.64 -4.63 -1.52
C ALA A 62 -10.60 -5.75 -1.59
N GLN A 63 -9.88 -5.87 -2.71
CA GLN A 63 -8.80 -6.84 -2.86
C GLN A 63 -7.67 -6.58 -1.86
N TYR A 64 -7.24 -5.32 -1.71
CA TYR A 64 -6.18 -4.98 -0.77
C TYR A 64 -6.55 -5.35 0.66
N GLU A 65 -7.79 -5.07 1.09
CA GLU A 65 -8.28 -5.44 2.42
C GLU A 65 -8.26 -6.97 2.62
N ALA A 66 -8.83 -7.72 1.68
CA ALA A 66 -8.89 -9.19 1.76
C ALA A 66 -7.51 -9.87 1.73
N ASP A 67 -6.56 -9.33 0.97
CA ASP A 67 -5.21 -9.89 0.86
C ASP A 67 -4.36 -9.53 2.09
N THR A 68 -4.47 -8.31 2.63
CA THR A 68 -3.68 -7.88 3.79
C THR A 68 -4.14 -8.50 5.11
N ASP A 69 -5.41 -8.88 5.21
CA ASP A 69 -5.92 -9.72 6.29
C ASP A 69 -5.14 -11.05 6.39
N GLN A 70 -4.71 -11.64 5.27
CA GLN A 70 -3.95 -12.90 5.26
C GLN A 70 -2.53 -12.73 5.85
N PHE A 71 -1.98 -11.52 5.82
CA PHE A 71 -0.68 -11.18 6.39
C PHE A 71 -0.76 -10.72 7.86
N SER A 72 -1.96 -10.76 8.45
CA SER A 72 -2.24 -10.20 9.80
C SER A 72 -1.83 -8.73 9.89
N ILE A 73 -2.21 -7.95 8.86
CA ILE A 73 -2.02 -6.50 8.77
C ILE A 73 -3.37 -5.91 8.37
N HIS A 74 -4.16 -5.56 9.36
CA HIS A 74 -5.49 -4.99 9.28
C HIS A 74 -5.40 -3.48 9.39
N VAL A 75 -4.95 -2.81 8.31
CA VAL A 75 -4.81 -1.34 8.26
C VAL A 75 -6.11 -0.61 8.67
N GLN A 76 -7.28 -1.23 8.48
CA GLN A 76 -8.58 -0.69 8.88
C GLN A 76 -8.94 -0.90 10.36
N ASN A 77 -8.24 -1.77 11.08
CA ASN A 77 -8.53 -2.08 12.47
C ASN A 77 -7.23 -2.39 13.24
N VAL A 78 -6.53 -1.32 13.62
CA VAL A 78 -5.27 -1.40 14.38
C VAL A 78 -5.39 -2.24 15.65
N GLY A 79 -6.56 -2.24 16.30
CA GLY A 79 -6.82 -3.02 17.52
C GLY A 79 -6.59 -4.51 17.37
N LYS A 80 -6.79 -5.07 16.16
CA LYS A 80 -6.53 -6.48 15.87
C LYS A 80 -5.03 -6.81 15.80
N ASP A 81 -4.21 -5.83 15.46
CA ASP A 81 -2.79 -6.05 15.18
C ASP A 81 -1.88 -5.69 16.32
N ILE A 82 -2.32 -4.84 17.26
CA ILE A 82 -1.54 -4.50 18.48
C ILE A 82 -0.92 -5.75 19.13
N PRO A 83 -1.63 -6.87 19.35
CA PRO A 83 -1.04 -8.08 19.94
C PRO A 83 0.07 -8.71 19.10
N SER A 84 0.08 -8.48 17.77
CA SER A 84 1.12 -8.99 16.86
C SER A 84 2.41 -8.15 16.90
N PHE A 85 2.35 -6.93 17.43
CA PHE A 85 3.50 -6.05 17.60
C PHE A 85 4.05 -6.08 19.03
N ALA A 86 3.25 -6.53 20.00
CA ALA A 86 3.69 -6.74 21.37
C ALA A 86 4.82 -7.78 21.45
N GLY A 87 5.97 -7.41 22.02
CA GLY A 87 7.14 -8.29 22.14
C GLY A 87 7.74 -8.74 20.80
N ILE A 88 7.45 -8.03 19.70
CA ILE A 88 7.95 -8.38 18.37
C ILE A 88 9.48 -8.29 18.31
N THR A 89 10.11 -9.23 17.59
CA THR A 89 11.56 -9.20 17.37
C THR A 89 11.93 -8.37 16.13
N GLU A 90 13.18 -7.91 16.03
CA GLU A 90 13.72 -7.23 14.83
C GLU A 90 13.46 -8.06 13.55
N GLU A 91 13.69 -9.37 13.63
CA GLU A 91 13.53 -10.31 12.51
C GLU A 91 12.07 -10.46 12.09
N THR A 92 11.17 -10.66 13.07
CA THR A 92 9.73 -10.78 12.81
C THR A 92 9.14 -9.49 12.24
N LEU A 93 9.58 -8.33 12.73
CA LEU A 93 9.17 -7.03 12.20
C LEU A 93 9.62 -6.89 10.74
N PHE A 94 10.88 -7.19 10.44
CA PHE A 94 11.39 -7.12 9.07
C PHE A 94 10.62 -8.05 8.13
N GLU A 95 10.35 -9.29 8.55
CA GLU A 95 9.61 -10.25 7.73
C GLU A 95 8.20 -9.76 7.39
N LYS A 96 7.48 -9.18 8.36
CA LYS A 96 6.17 -8.56 8.11
C LYS A 96 6.25 -7.41 7.09
N VAL A 97 7.24 -6.53 7.21
CA VAL A 97 7.43 -5.41 6.28
C VAL A 97 7.81 -5.91 4.89
N ARG A 98 8.69 -6.92 4.81
CA ARG A 98 9.10 -7.55 3.55
C ARG A 98 7.90 -8.15 2.82
N GLN A 99 7.01 -8.87 3.51
CA GLN A 99 5.81 -9.46 2.92
C GLN A 99 4.90 -8.40 2.30
N ILE A 100 4.66 -7.28 2.99
CA ILE A 100 3.89 -6.16 2.43
C ILE A 100 4.60 -5.49 1.26
N PHE A 101 5.91 -5.34 1.35
CA PHE A 101 6.72 -4.75 0.29
C PHE A 101 6.65 -5.60 -0.99
N GLU A 102 6.86 -6.91 -0.88
CA GLU A 102 6.76 -7.85 -2.00
C GLU A 102 5.34 -7.95 -2.55
N TYR A 103 4.32 -8.07 -1.69
CA TYR A 103 2.93 -8.02 -2.10
C TYR A 103 2.61 -6.75 -2.90
N SER A 104 3.10 -5.60 -2.42
CA SER A 104 2.90 -4.31 -3.07
C SER A 104 3.54 -4.23 -4.46
N LEU A 105 4.64 -4.95 -4.71
CA LEU A 105 5.37 -4.92 -5.98
C LEU A 105 4.91 -6.01 -6.95
N HIS A 106 4.66 -7.21 -6.45
CA HIS A 106 4.46 -8.41 -7.28
C HIS A 106 3.00 -8.79 -7.48
N ASN A 107 2.06 -8.22 -6.72
CA ASN A 107 0.66 -8.31 -7.08
C ASN A 107 0.36 -7.32 -8.23
N ASP A 108 0.13 -7.89 -9.42
CA ASP A 108 -0.14 -7.18 -10.67
C ASP A 108 -1.26 -6.13 -10.56
N SER A 109 -2.38 -6.46 -9.89
CA SER A 109 -3.49 -5.52 -9.73
C SER A 109 -3.08 -4.35 -8.83
N ILE A 110 -2.40 -4.64 -7.72
CA ILE A 110 -1.96 -3.62 -6.75
C ILE A 110 -0.91 -2.69 -7.36
N SER A 111 0.10 -3.25 -8.03
CA SER A 111 1.20 -2.47 -8.62
C SER A 111 0.70 -1.61 -9.79
N ARG A 112 -0.13 -2.17 -10.69
CA ARG A 112 -0.76 -1.41 -11.78
C ARG A 112 -1.68 -0.31 -11.25
N PHE A 113 -2.46 -0.60 -10.21
CA PHE A 113 -3.36 0.39 -9.62
C PHE A 113 -2.59 1.54 -8.97
N ARG A 114 -1.52 1.24 -8.23
CA ARG A 114 -0.65 2.29 -7.66
C ARG A 114 0.00 3.14 -8.75
N ARG A 115 0.46 2.53 -9.84
CA ARG A 115 0.99 3.27 -10.99
C ARG A 115 -0.06 4.16 -11.66
N MET A 116 -1.26 3.62 -11.90
CA MET A 116 -2.38 4.39 -12.42
C MET A 116 -2.66 5.59 -11.51
N MET A 117 -2.88 5.38 -10.21
CA MET A 117 -3.14 6.46 -9.27
C MET A 117 -1.99 7.48 -9.20
N THR A 118 -0.73 7.04 -9.34
CA THR A 118 0.44 7.93 -9.38
C THR A 118 0.42 8.86 -10.60
N ILE A 119 -0.01 8.35 -11.77
CA ILE A 119 -0.17 9.17 -12.98
C ILE A 119 -1.34 10.15 -12.79
N GLU A 120 -2.44 9.67 -12.24
CA GLU A 120 -3.71 10.40 -12.18
C GLU A 120 -3.81 11.39 -11.00
N GLN A 121 -2.92 11.35 -10.02
CA GLN A 121 -3.01 12.14 -8.78
C GLN A 121 -3.09 13.66 -9.01
N PHE A 122 -2.59 14.17 -10.13
CA PHE A 122 -2.59 15.61 -10.46
C PHE A 122 -3.74 16.03 -11.38
N ARG A 123 -4.62 15.10 -11.77
CA ARG A 123 -5.69 15.36 -12.73
C ARG A 123 -6.87 16.11 -12.12
N SER A 124 -7.20 15.84 -10.85
CA SER A 124 -8.25 16.55 -10.14
C SER A 124 -8.00 16.59 -8.62
N PRO A 125 -8.61 17.55 -7.89
CA PRO A 125 -8.55 17.59 -6.44
C PRO A 125 -9.01 16.29 -5.77
N GLU A 126 -10.04 15.64 -6.33
CA GLU A 126 -10.59 14.39 -5.79
C GLU A 126 -9.58 13.23 -5.89
N LEU A 127 -8.81 13.18 -6.99
CA LEU A 127 -7.78 12.15 -7.18
C LEU A 127 -6.52 12.42 -6.35
N ALA A 128 -6.16 13.70 -6.16
CA ALA A 128 -5.08 14.07 -5.24
C ALA A 128 -5.42 13.62 -3.81
N ASP A 129 -6.63 13.93 -3.35
CA ASP A 129 -7.13 13.54 -2.03
C ASP A 129 -7.25 12.01 -1.89
N LEU A 130 -7.77 11.32 -2.91
CA LEU A 130 -7.83 9.85 -2.91
C LEU A 130 -6.43 9.21 -2.82
N TYR A 131 -5.43 9.77 -3.52
CA TYR A 131 -4.06 9.29 -3.46
C TYR A 131 -3.46 9.47 -2.07
N SER A 132 -3.55 10.68 -1.51
CA SER A 132 -3.04 11.01 -0.16
C SER A 132 -3.67 10.13 0.90
N ARG A 133 -5.00 10.03 0.92
CA ARG A 133 -5.73 9.18 1.86
C ARG A 133 -5.29 7.73 1.76
N ARG A 134 -5.21 7.17 0.55
CA ARG A 134 -4.94 5.74 0.36
C ARG A 134 -3.50 5.33 0.67
N TYR A 135 -2.52 6.11 0.20
CA TYR A 135 -1.11 5.69 0.20
C TYR A 135 -0.25 6.37 1.28
N VAL A 136 -0.73 7.47 1.86
CA VAL A 136 0.02 8.24 2.85
C VAL A 136 -0.70 8.20 4.19
N GLU A 137 -1.84 8.88 4.31
CA GLU A 137 -2.52 9.12 5.60
C GLU A 137 -2.95 7.81 6.26
N ARG A 138 -3.67 6.94 5.54
CA ARG A 138 -4.18 5.67 6.09
C ARG A 138 -3.08 4.77 6.65
N VAL A 139 -1.89 4.77 6.04
CA VAL A 139 -0.76 3.95 6.51
C VAL A 139 -0.07 4.61 7.70
N LEU A 140 0.03 5.94 7.72
CA LEU A 140 0.56 6.69 8.85
C LEU A 140 -0.34 6.54 10.08
N ASP A 141 -1.65 6.76 9.94
CA ASP A 141 -2.62 6.67 11.03
C ASP A 141 -2.62 5.28 11.67
N TYR A 142 -2.56 4.23 10.85
CA TYR A 142 -2.45 2.85 11.32
C TYR A 142 -1.20 2.63 12.18
N HIS A 143 -0.02 3.07 11.72
CA HIS A 143 1.21 2.90 12.48
C HIS A 143 1.28 3.81 13.71
N ALA A 144 0.73 5.03 13.63
CA ALA A 144 0.62 5.93 14.78
C ALA A 144 -0.23 5.28 15.89
N GLY A 145 -1.33 4.62 15.52
CA GLY A 145 -2.15 3.83 16.45
C GLY A 145 -1.38 2.67 17.11
N ILE A 146 -0.54 1.94 16.36
CA ILE A 146 0.32 0.89 16.91
C ILE A 146 1.32 1.49 17.90
N PHE A 147 2.05 2.53 17.52
CA PHE A 147 3.06 3.14 18.37
C PHE A 147 2.43 3.74 19.64
N GLN A 148 1.27 4.39 19.52
CA GLN A 148 0.51 4.90 20.66
C GLN A 148 0.17 3.78 21.66
N ALA A 149 -0.23 2.60 21.17
CA ALA A 149 -0.55 1.45 22.01
C ALA A 149 0.70 0.85 22.68
N LEU A 150 1.81 0.70 21.94
CA LEU A 150 3.07 0.18 22.48
C LEU A 150 3.67 1.11 23.54
N ILE A 151 3.57 2.43 23.35
CA ILE A 151 3.98 3.44 24.34
C ILE A 151 3.11 3.32 25.59
N ALA A 152 1.78 3.24 25.43
CA ALA A 152 0.85 3.11 26.55
C ALA A 152 1.07 1.81 27.36
N ALA A 153 1.53 0.74 26.71
CA ALA A 153 1.90 -0.53 27.34
C ALA A 153 3.32 -0.51 27.95
N GLY A 154 4.11 0.54 27.73
CA GLY A 154 5.49 0.65 28.19
C GLY A 154 6.47 -0.25 27.44
N GLU A 155 6.10 -0.76 26.27
CA GLU A 155 6.95 -1.64 25.46
C GLU A 155 8.04 -0.87 24.71
N ILE A 156 7.76 0.37 24.32
CA ILE A 156 8.72 1.28 23.69
C ILE A 156 8.76 2.61 24.44
N ALA A 157 9.86 3.34 24.29
CA ALA A 157 10.06 4.62 24.95
C ALA A 157 9.05 5.70 24.52
N GLU A 158 8.78 6.66 25.40
CA GLU A 158 7.89 7.78 25.14
C GLU A 158 8.42 8.65 23.98
N ALA A 159 7.56 8.87 22.98
CA ALA A 159 7.81 9.70 21.82
C ALA A 159 6.48 10.09 21.16
N ASP A 160 6.51 11.05 20.25
CA ASP A 160 5.34 11.40 19.44
C ASP A 160 4.98 10.28 18.44
N PRO A 161 3.79 9.64 18.54
CA PRO A 161 3.44 8.49 17.70
C PRO A 161 3.33 8.82 16.21
N GLU A 162 2.88 10.03 15.87
CA GLU A 162 2.76 10.49 14.48
C GLU A 162 4.15 10.63 13.83
N THR A 163 5.11 11.21 14.55
CA THR A 163 6.49 11.30 14.11
C THR A 163 7.13 9.93 13.96
N LEU A 164 6.90 9.00 14.90
CA LEU A 164 7.37 7.61 14.78
C LEU A 164 6.80 6.92 13.54
N ALA A 165 5.49 7.11 13.29
CA ALA A 165 4.84 6.60 12.09
C ALA A 165 5.48 7.15 10.82
N MET A 166 5.75 8.46 10.76
CA MET A 166 6.39 9.07 9.61
C MET A 166 7.80 8.54 9.36
N MET A 167 8.61 8.45 10.43
CA MET A 167 9.96 7.87 10.35
C MET A 167 9.93 6.42 9.87
N TYR A 168 8.95 5.65 10.30
CA TYR A 168 8.81 4.25 9.93
C TYR A 168 8.30 4.05 8.49
N VAL A 169 7.23 4.74 8.10
CA VAL A 169 6.48 4.51 6.86
C VAL A 169 7.13 5.20 5.65
N ALA A 170 7.65 6.41 5.80
CA ALA A 170 8.13 7.20 4.66
C ALA A 170 9.23 6.50 3.85
N PRO A 171 10.23 5.82 4.46
CA PRO A 171 11.21 5.05 3.70
C PRO A 171 10.58 3.89 2.92
N VAL A 172 9.59 3.18 3.48
CA VAL A 172 8.91 2.06 2.82
C VAL A 172 8.19 2.52 1.56
N VAL A 173 7.36 3.57 1.67
CA VAL A 173 6.63 4.16 0.51
C VAL A 173 7.61 4.68 -0.54
N THR A 174 8.70 5.32 -0.11
CA THR A 174 9.74 5.82 -1.00
C THR A 174 10.39 4.70 -1.82
N LEU A 175 10.77 3.59 -1.15
CA LEU A 175 11.40 2.44 -1.79
C LEU A 175 10.45 1.73 -2.75
N ILE A 176 9.18 1.55 -2.38
CA ILE A 176 8.16 0.99 -3.29
C ILE A 176 8.07 1.84 -4.56
N GLY A 177 8.00 3.16 -4.40
CA GLY A 177 7.97 4.07 -5.55
C GLY A 177 9.22 3.96 -6.43
N ILE A 178 10.41 3.80 -5.85
CA ILE A 178 11.64 3.56 -6.63
C ILE A 178 11.49 2.28 -7.47
N CYS A 179 11.02 1.18 -6.88
CA CYS A 179 10.80 -0.08 -7.59
C CYS A 179 9.77 0.05 -8.71
N ASP A 180 8.68 0.80 -8.51
CA ASP A 180 7.68 1.05 -9.56
C ASP A 180 8.29 1.72 -10.80
N ARG A 181 9.24 2.64 -10.58
CA ARG A 181 9.91 3.39 -11.65
C ARG A 181 11.13 2.66 -12.21
N GLN A 182 11.78 1.83 -11.40
CA GLN A 182 13.05 1.15 -11.69
C GLN A 182 13.04 -0.28 -11.13
N PRO A 183 12.31 -1.23 -11.77
CA PRO A 183 12.14 -2.59 -11.22
C PRO A 183 13.46 -3.34 -10.99
N GLY A 184 14.49 -3.07 -11.79
CA GLY A 184 15.82 -3.67 -11.63
C GLY A 184 16.55 -3.28 -10.33
N ARG A 185 16.00 -2.37 -9.52
CA ARG A 185 16.57 -1.95 -8.22
C ARG A 185 15.90 -2.59 -7.02
N GLU A 186 15.02 -3.57 -7.23
CA GLU A 186 14.29 -4.22 -6.15
C GLU A 186 15.23 -4.79 -5.06
N SER A 187 16.29 -5.51 -5.45
CA SER A 187 17.25 -6.08 -4.49
C SER A 187 17.96 -5.01 -3.65
N GLU A 188 18.36 -3.90 -4.26
CA GLU A 188 18.95 -2.75 -3.55
C GLU A 188 17.93 -2.11 -2.59
N CYS A 189 16.68 -1.98 -3.01
CA CYS A 189 15.62 -1.41 -2.19
C CYS A 189 15.27 -2.31 -1.00
N LEU A 190 15.29 -3.63 -1.19
CA LEU A 190 15.06 -4.60 -0.12
C LEU A 190 16.19 -4.56 0.93
N GLU A 191 17.45 -4.41 0.51
CA GLU A 191 18.57 -4.22 1.43
C GLU A 191 18.41 -2.93 2.26
N LYS A 192 18.02 -1.82 1.60
CA LYS A 192 17.72 -0.55 2.28
C LYS A 192 16.56 -0.68 3.26
N LEU A 193 15.52 -1.41 2.90
CA LEU A 193 14.37 -1.69 3.75
C LEU A 193 14.79 -2.46 5.01
N GLN A 194 15.64 -3.49 4.86
CA GLN A 194 16.17 -4.26 5.99
C GLN A 194 16.98 -3.38 6.94
N ASN A 195 17.88 -2.56 6.40
CA ASN A 195 18.70 -1.64 7.19
C ASN A 195 17.86 -0.60 7.93
N HIS A 196 16.82 -0.08 7.28
CA HIS A 196 15.85 0.84 7.88
C HIS A 196 15.13 0.20 9.08
N VAL A 197 14.50 -0.97 8.88
CA VAL A 197 13.76 -1.67 9.95
C VAL A 197 14.67 -1.98 11.13
N ARG A 198 15.88 -2.50 10.88
CA ARG A 198 16.88 -2.78 11.91
C ARG A 198 17.26 -1.53 12.72
N LEU A 199 17.56 -0.42 12.04
CA LEU A 199 17.96 0.81 12.73
C LEU A 199 16.79 1.37 13.56
N PHE A 200 15.60 1.42 12.98
CA PHE A 200 14.40 1.92 13.65
C PHE A 200 14.05 1.07 14.88
N PHE A 201 14.07 -0.27 14.76
CA PHE A 201 13.82 -1.17 15.88
C PHE A 201 14.80 -0.93 17.03
N ARG A 202 16.09 -0.81 16.74
CA ARG A 202 17.11 -0.54 17.77
C ARG A 202 16.95 0.83 18.42
N MET A 203 16.53 1.84 17.66
CA MET A 203 16.26 3.18 18.19
C MET A 203 15.17 3.15 19.27
N LEU A 204 14.07 2.45 19.02
CA LEU A 204 12.95 2.34 19.96
C LEU A 204 13.32 1.60 21.26
N HIS A 205 14.21 0.61 21.19
CA HIS A 205 14.54 -0.26 22.32
C HIS A 205 15.82 0.14 23.08
N ARG A 206 16.59 1.13 22.59
CA ARG A 206 17.81 1.62 23.26
C ARG A 206 17.55 2.54 24.46
N CYS A 207 16.38 3.18 24.55
CA CYS A 207 16.06 4.07 25.67
C CYS A 207 15.75 3.32 26.99
N GLY A 208 15.52 2.01 26.97
CA GLY A 208 15.21 1.22 28.17
C GLY A 208 16.42 0.81 29.03
N SER A 209 17.66 1.02 28.57
CA SER A 209 18.87 0.48 29.22
C SER A 209 19.79 1.51 29.87
N GLN A 210 19.39 2.79 29.98
CA GLN A 210 20.17 3.84 30.66
C GLN A 210 19.53 4.38 31.96
N GLY A 211 18.61 3.63 32.58
CA GLY A 211 17.93 4.05 33.83
C GLY A 211 18.51 3.50 35.14
N GLY A 212 19.62 2.76 35.13
CA GLY A 212 20.09 2.04 36.31
C GLY A 212 21.60 2.05 36.46
N GLU A 213 22.20 3.21 36.74
CA GLU A 213 23.48 3.33 37.44
C GLU A 213 23.79 4.82 37.67
N TYR A 214 23.11 5.44 38.64
CA TYR A 214 23.63 6.60 39.36
C TYR A 214 23.04 6.63 40.77
N HIS A 215 23.47 5.67 41.60
CA HIS A 215 23.42 5.79 43.05
C HIS A 215 24.58 5.03 43.68
N ALA A 216 25.49 5.81 44.27
CA ALA A 216 26.51 5.53 45.29
C ALA A 216 27.93 5.88 44.83
#